data_AF-A0A261EXR1-F1
#
_entry.id   AF-A0A261EXR1-F1
#
_cell.length_a   1.000
_cell.length_b   1.000
_cell.length_c   1.000
_cell.angle_alpha   90.00
_cell.angle_beta   90.00
_cell.angle_gamma   90.00
#
_symmetry.space_group_name_H-M   'P 1'
#
loop_
_entity.id
_entity.type
_entity.pdbx_description
1 polymer ?
#
loop_
_entity_poly.entity_id
_entity_poly.type
_entity_poly.pdbx_seq_one_letter_code
_entity_poly.pdbx_strand_id
1 'polypeptide(L)'
;MGTSITTQSNEATCRTQTARRPHQRILAALLAAGLSLTGALGATSARAFADGTGTAADADTTTMYRMYNPHSSEHFYTASTTERDSLSDNGWTYEGIGWVAPTTSSTPVYRLYNPNAGIHHYTTDAHEKDVLTGKGWNDEGIGWYSANENATPVYRQYNPNSPNGQHNYTWNENEKNALLSAGWQNENIAWYAASTGSDISVDIDDYLSRNAYGTLSGDVTLVGSGTGFHAKLVMHCNQPNTDTISFGVQYDTRMDPTKPQVNHTTFLIEQATPRSAQYYYFDGSSIGITPEVGKTYHLQMTWSQDGQLRCYVNNRFLTSIGVSLSPTLIFQVEGSARLNGDHVDAQFDNLVAGNGIQGQTPDSKLGTYSNWSDHFSNFEGLTISMSKQGTAVGAGRYRTNGATSYKASLHVGGTSTSPAGVDWDNCGAIQGHPLSALAMLPANG
;
A
#
# COMPACT_ATOMS: atom_id res chain seq x y z
N MET A 1 -26.71 12.19 -7.33
CA MET A 1 -26.74 13.08 -8.51
C MET A 1 -25.29 13.41 -8.88
N GLY A 2 -24.82 12.79 -9.97
CA GLY A 2 -23.64 13.14 -10.78
C GLY A 2 -22.31 13.54 -10.12
N THR A 3 -21.40 12.58 -9.93
CA THR A 3 -19.95 12.83 -9.96
C THR A 3 -19.50 12.84 -11.42
N SER A 4 -18.90 13.94 -11.86
CA SER A 4 -18.47 14.15 -13.24
C SER A 4 -17.23 13.31 -13.56
N ILE A 5 -17.42 12.30 -14.42
CA ILE A 5 -16.35 11.67 -15.21
C ILE A 5 -16.16 12.55 -16.44
N THR A 6 -14.96 13.10 -16.65
CA THR A 6 -14.63 13.85 -17.86
C THR A 6 -13.87 12.95 -18.82
N THR A 7 -14.55 12.48 -19.85
CA THR A 7 -13.97 12.01 -21.10
C THR A 7 -14.17 13.08 -22.16
N GLN A 8 -13.12 13.54 -22.86
CA GLN A 8 -13.21 13.89 -24.30
C GLN A 8 -11.91 14.30 -24.98
N SER A 9 -11.96 14.09 -26.30
CA SER A 9 -10.99 14.23 -27.40
C SER A 9 -10.55 15.66 -27.75
N ASN A 10 -9.38 15.75 -28.39
CA ASN A 10 -8.70 16.96 -28.90
C ASN A 10 -9.55 17.88 -29.81
N GLU A 11 -9.45 19.20 -29.62
CA GLU A 11 -8.88 20.19 -30.56
C GLU A 11 -8.98 21.65 -30.03
N ALA A 12 -8.08 22.52 -30.51
CA ALA A 12 -7.66 23.79 -29.94
C ALA A 12 -8.58 25.01 -30.16
N THR A 13 -8.59 25.98 -29.23
CA THR A 13 -8.30 27.41 -29.54
C THR A 13 -8.11 28.31 -28.31
N CYS A 14 -7.15 29.22 -28.48
CA CYS A 14 -6.67 30.30 -27.61
C CYS A 14 -7.69 31.44 -27.41
N ARG A 15 -7.82 31.99 -26.18
CA ARG A 15 -7.82 33.45 -25.88
C ARG A 15 -7.82 33.75 -24.37
N THR A 16 -6.95 34.71 -24.03
CA THR A 16 -6.69 35.36 -22.73
C THR A 16 -7.82 36.28 -22.23
N GLN A 17 -8.01 36.40 -20.90
CA GLN A 17 -8.03 37.69 -20.17
C GLN A 17 -8.15 37.55 -18.62
N THR A 18 -7.11 38.05 -17.95
CA THR A 18 -7.02 38.79 -16.66
C THR A 18 -8.24 38.97 -15.73
N ALA A 19 -8.08 38.71 -14.41
CA ALA A 19 -7.85 39.73 -13.35
C ALA A 19 -8.35 39.34 -11.93
N ARG A 20 -7.45 39.55 -10.94
CA ARG A 20 -7.63 40.03 -9.54
C ARG A 20 -8.15 39.10 -8.41
N ARG A 21 -7.22 38.79 -7.49
CA ARG A 21 -7.33 38.57 -6.01
C ARG A 21 -7.74 39.89 -5.29
N PRO A 22 -7.95 40.00 -3.94
CA PRO A 22 -7.46 39.14 -2.83
C PRO A 22 -8.30 39.07 -1.52
N HIS A 23 -7.97 38.14 -0.61
CA HIS A 23 -8.02 38.31 0.87
C HIS A 23 -6.96 37.36 1.50
N GLN A 24 -5.75 37.85 1.83
CA GLN A 24 -5.22 38.16 3.19
C GLN A 24 -5.22 36.98 4.19
N ARG A 25 -4.05 36.32 4.37
CA ARG A 25 -3.06 36.43 5.48
C ARG A 25 -3.50 35.68 6.75
N ILE A 26 -2.71 34.73 7.25
CA ILE A 26 -1.77 34.95 8.38
C ILE A 26 -0.54 34.00 8.26
N LEU A 27 0.64 34.59 8.42
CA LEU A 27 1.95 33.95 8.61
C LEU A 27 2.28 34.00 10.11
N ALA A 28 2.80 32.91 10.68
CA ALA A 28 3.51 32.95 11.96
C ALA A 28 4.86 32.24 11.80
N ALA A 29 5.93 33.01 12.00
CA ALA A 29 7.31 32.55 12.10
C ALA A 29 7.69 32.44 13.57
N LEU A 30 8.53 31.45 13.92
CA LEU A 30 9.37 31.53 15.12
C LEU A 30 10.71 30.85 14.84
N LEU A 31 11.77 31.53 15.29
CA LEU A 31 13.18 31.32 14.98
C LEU A 31 13.93 31.05 16.31
N ALA A 32 15.00 30.26 16.22
CA ALA A 32 16.14 30.11 17.15
C ALA A 32 15.88 29.42 18.51
N ALA A 33 16.82 28.72 19.16
CA ALA A 33 18.28 28.77 19.12
C ALA A 33 18.90 27.42 19.55
N GLY A 34 20.11 27.16 19.10
CA GLY A 34 20.92 26.02 19.53
C GLY A 34 21.64 26.24 20.85
N LEU A 35 22.04 25.14 21.49
CA LEU A 35 23.15 25.12 22.45
C LEU A 35 23.78 23.73 22.48
N SER A 36 25.07 23.67 22.15
CA SER A 36 25.95 22.52 22.28
C SER A 36 26.51 22.43 23.70
N LEU A 37 26.66 21.20 24.22
CA LEU A 37 27.52 20.94 25.37
C LEU A 37 28.26 19.61 25.18
N THR A 38 29.57 19.71 25.01
CA THR A 38 30.54 18.62 25.09
C THR A 38 30.93 18.37 26.55
N GLY A 39 31.02 17.09 26.94
CA GLY A 39 31.54 16.64 28.23
C GLY A 39 31.88 15.15 28.15
N ALA A 40 33.10 14.78 28.55
CA ALA A 40 33.82 13.59 28.12
C ALA A 40 33.81 12.41 29.13
N LEU A 41 34.11 11.23 28.57
CA LEU A 41 34.85 10.07 29.13
C LEU A 41 34.31 9.29 30.34
N GLY A 42 34.10 7.99 30.11
CA GLY A 42 34.04 6.95 31.13
C GLY A 42 33.97 5.56 30.50
N ALA A 43 35.13 4.95 30.20
CA ALA A 43 35.22 3.57 29.77
C ALA A 43 35.32 2.66 31.00
N THR A 44 34.44 1.65 31.11
CA THR A 44 34.75 0.38 31.81
C THR A 44 33.87 -0.77 31.35
N SER A 45 34.55 -1.84 30.94
CA SER A 45 34.22 -3.27 31.03
C SER A 45 33.03 -3.84 30.23
N ALA A 46 33.39 -4.48 29.12
CA ALA A 46 32.62 -5.55 28.48
C ALA A 46 32.32 -6.68 29.49
N ARG A 47 31.05 -7.07 29.59
CA ARG A 47 30.63 -8.36 30.10
C ARG A 47 29.78 -9.02 29.04
N ALA A 48 30.23 -10.20 28.62
CA ALA A 48 29.52 -11.08 27.70
C ALA A 48 28.12 -11.36 28.26
N PHE A 49 27.08 -11.02 27.50
CA PHE A 49 25.75 -11.53 27.72
C PHE A 49 25.57 -12.75 26.83
N ALA A 50 25.32 -13.87 27.51
CA ALA A 50 25.05 -15.16 26.91
C ALA A 50 23.83 -15.06 25.98
N ASP A 51 23.99 -15.69 24.82
CA ASP A 51 22.95 -16.00 23.86
C ASP A 51 21.82 -16.77 24.57
N GLY A 52 20.67 -16.11 24.62
CA GLY A 52 19.43 -16.60 25.20
C GLY A 52 18.29 -16.24 24.27
N THR A 53 18.39 -16.61 22.99
CA THR A 53 17.23 -16.67 22.08
C THR A 53 16.30 -17.80 22.54
N GLY A 54 15.60 -17.57 23.65
CA GLY A 54 14.32 -18.23 23.90
C GLY A 54 13.32 -17.62 22.94
N THR A 55 13.24 -18.16 21.72
CA THR A 55 12.13 -17.90 20.80
C THR A 55 10.85 -18.28 21.53
N ALA A 56 10.04 -17.28 21.90
CA ALA A 56 8.66 -17.52 22.25
C ALA A 56 8.03 -18.32 21.10
N ALA A 57 7.35 -19.41 21.43
CA ALA A 57 6.60 -20.19 20.45
C ALA A 57 5.74 -19.22 19.63
N ASP A 58 5.88 -19.30 18.32
CA ASP A 58 5.17 -18.49 17.32
C ASP A 58 3.66 -18.66 17.55
N ALA A 59 3.04 -17.71 18.24
CA ALA A 59 1.60 -17.69 18.43
C ALA A 59 1.00 -17.20 17.12
N ASP A 60 0.05 -17.94 16.55
CA ASP A 60 -0.72 -17.50 15.38
C ASP A 60 -1.18 -16.06 15.58
N THR A 61 -0.90 -15.18 14.61
CA THR A 61 -1.21 -13.74 14.71
C THR A 61 -2.29 -13.31 13.71
N THR A 62 -2.88 -12.15 13.97
CA THR A 62 -3.92 -11.54 13.13
C THR A 62 -3.73 -10.02 13.07
N THR A 63 -4.10 -9.43 11.94
CA THR A 63 -3.90 -8.01 11.64
C THR A 63 -5.09 -7.18 12.11
N MET A 64 -4.85 -6.13 12.88
CA MET A 64 -5.87 -5.15 13.25
C MET A 64 -5.88 -3.99 12.28
N TYR A 65 -6.95 -3.87 11.49
CA TYR A 65 -7.20 -2.77 10.57
C TYR A 65 -7.71 -1.55 11.32
N ARG A 66 -7.21 -0.36 10.97
CA ARG A 66 -7.65 0.92 11.50
C ARG A 66 -8.51 1.64 10.48
N MET A 67 -9.74 1.96 10.87
CA MET A 67 -10.72 2.69 10.07
C MET A 67 -11.01 4.02 10.74
N TYR A 68 -11.13 5.09 9.96
CA TYR A 68 -11.49 6.43 10.44
C TYR A 68 -12.80 6.90 9.80
N ASN A 69 -13.74 7.34 10.63
CA ASN A 69 -14.97 7.96 10.16
C ASN A 69 -14.80 9.48 10.08
N PRO A 70 -14.77 10.10 8.89
CA PRO A 70 -14.59 11.55 8.77
C PRO A 70 -15.77 12.37 9.30
N HIS A 71 -16.95 11.76 9.50
CA HIS A 71 -18.14 12.43 10.00
C HIS A 71 -18.23 12.41 11.52
N SER A 72 -17.96 11.27 12.15
CA SER A 72 -18.00 11.15 13.61
C SER A 72 -16.66 11.46 14.25
N SER A 73 -15.54 11.38 13.53
CA SER A 73 -14.15 11.34 14.04
C SER A 73 -13.81 10.06 14.84
N GLU A 74 -14.63 9.01 14.73
CA GLU A 74 -14.36 7.72 15.37
C GLU A 74 -13.25 6.95 14.66
N HIS A 75 -12.41 6.27 15.44
CA HIS A 75 -11.56 5.20 14.94
C HIS A 75 -12.16 3.85 15.29
N PHE A 76 -12.23 2.95 14.32
CA PHE A 76 -12.69 1.59 14.50
C PHE A 76 -11.55 0.61 14.18
N TYR A 77 -11.41 -0.40 15.02
CA TYR A 77 -10.36 -1.41 14.94
C TYR A 77 -10.98 -2.79 14.80
N THR A 78 -10.54 -3.52 13.79
CA THR A 78 -11.08 -4.86 13.51
C THR A 78 -10.06 -5.81 12.90
N ALA A 79 -10.19 -7.08 13.26
CA ALA A 79 -9.53 -8.20 12.59
C ALA A 79 -10.24 -8.61 11.29
N SER A 80 -11.48 -8.15 11.07
CA SER A 80 -12.36 -8.56 9.99
C SER A 80 -12.20 -7.66 8.76
N THR A 81 -11.76 -8.24 7.64
CA THR A 81 -11.78 -7.56 6.34
C THR A 81 -13.19 -7.18 5.93
N THR A 82 -14.17 -8.04 6.19
CA THR A 82 -15.56 -7.76 5.81
C THR A 82 -16.08 -6.51 6.50
N GLU A 83 -15.75 -6.33 7.79
CA GLU A 83 -16.12 -5.10 8.50
C GLU A 83 -15.34 -3.90 7.94
N ARG A 84 -14.03 -4.03 7.73
CA ARG A 84 -13.19 -2.99 7.11
C ARG A 84 -13.74 -2.52 5.75
N ASP A 85 -14.00 -3.46 4.85
CA ASP A 85 -14.44 -3.19 3.49
C ASP A 85 -15.85 -2.60 3.48
N SER A 86 -16.75 -3.14 4.31
CA SER A 86 -18.09 -2.57 4.49
C SER A 86 -18.04 -1.14 5.01
N LEU A 87 -17.14 -0.83 5.96
CA LEU A 87 -16.95 0.53 6.45
C LEU A 87 -16.40 1.45 5.35
N SER A 88 -15.44 0.99 4.55
CA SER A 88 -14.93 1.73 3.38
C SER A 88 -16.03 2.04 2.37
N ASP A 89 -16.87 1.06 2.04
CA ASP A 89 -18.01 1.25 1.13
C ASP A 89 -19.04 2.25 1.68
N ASN A 90 -19.11 2.38 3.01
CA ASN A 90 -19.95 3.35 3.72
C ASN A 90 -19.24 4.68 4.02
N GLY A 91 -18.11 4.96 3.36
CA GLY A 91 -17.43 6.27 3.41
C GLY A 91 -16.43 6.44 4.55
N TRP A 92 -16.06 5.38 5.26
CA TRP A 92 -14.95 5.42 6.21
C TRP A 92 -13.61 5.35 5.46
N THR A 93 -12.60 6.01 6.00
CA THR A 93 -11.23 5.97 5.48
C THR A 93 -10.49 4.80 6.09
N TYR A 94 -9.98 3.89 5.25
CA TYR A 94 -9.02 2.89 5.72
C TYR A 94 -7.65 3.56 5.92
N GLU A 95 -7.15 3.56 7.15
CA GLU A 95 -5.90 4.22 7.52
C GLU A 95 -4.69 3.28 7.55
N GLY A 96 -4.91 2.00 7.25
CA GLY A 96 -3.89 0.97 7.24
C GLY A 96 -4.00 0.02 8.43
N ILE A 97 -2.89 -0.66 8.69
CA ILE A 97 -2.79 -1.59 9.80
C ILE A 97 -2.44 -0.82 11.07
N GLY A 98 -3.31 -0.91 12.08
CA GLY A 98 -3.03 -0.40 13.41
C GLY A 98 -1.86 -1.17 14.02
N TRP A 99 -2.00 -2.49 14.14
CA TRP A 99 -0.97 -3.39 14.69
C TRP A 99 -1.27 -4.86 14.36
N VAL A 100 -0.35 -5.76 14.71
CA VAL A 100 -0.58 -7.21 14.71
C VAL A 100 -0.84 -7.69 16.14
N ALA A 101 -1.87 -8.52 16.31
CA ALA A 101 -2.27 -9.08 17.60
C ALA A 101 -2.20 -10.62 17.56
N PRO A 102 -1.91 -11.30 18.69
CA PRO A 102 -2.11 -12.75 18.78
C PRO A 102 -3.57 -13.15 18.51
N THR A 103 -3.77 -14.29 17.85
CA THR A 103 -5.09 -14.92 17.69
C THR A 103 -5.58 -15.56 18.98
N THR A 104 -4.66 -15.91 19.89
CA THR A 104 -4.95 -16.45 21.22
C THR A 104 -3.92 -15.96 22.24
N SER A 105 -4.37 -15.65 23.46
CA SER A 105 -3.52 -15.45 24.63
C SER A 105 -4.37 -15.52 25.92
N SER A 106 -3.75 -15.37 27.09
CA SER A 106 -4.46 -15.24 28.36
C SER A 106 -5.13 -13.88 28.59
N THR A 107 -4.89 -12.90 27.70
CA THR A 107 -5.29 -11.51 27.88
C THR A 107 -6.18 -11.07 26.73
N PRO A 108 -7.51 -11.31 26.80
CA PRO A 108 -8.44 -10.91 25.74
C PRO A 108 -8.62 -9.39 25.70
N VAL A 109 -8.90 -8.86 24.51
CA VAL A 109 -9.39 -7.49 24.29
C VAL A 109 -10.85 -7.56 23.87
N TYR A 110 -11.72 -7.08 24.77
CA TYR A 110 -13.16 -7.04 24.57
C TYR A 110 -13.56 -5.86 23.69
N ARG A 111 -14.46 -6.09 22.73
CA ARG A 111 -15.06 -5.06 21.90
C ARG A 111 -16.48 -4.78 22.38
N LEU A 112 -16.78 -3.50 22.63
CA LEU A 112 -18.06 -3.06 23.15
C LEU A 112 -18.65 -2.00 22.22
N TYR A 113 -19.93 -2.13 21.89
CA TYR A 113 -20.65 -1.15 21.07
C TYR A 113 -21.68 -0.39 21.90
N ASN A 114 -21.68 0.94 21.78
CA ASN A 114 -22.71 1.80 22.37
C ASN A 114 -23.77 2.15 21.33
N PRO A 115 -24.97 1.53 21.36
CA PRO A 115 -26.01 1.80 20.37
C PRO A 115 -26.58 3.23 20.44
N ASN A 116 -26.43 3.93 21.57
CA ASN A 116 -26.96 5.29 21.74
C ASN A 116 -26.03 6.35 21.15
N ALA A 117 -24.71 6.13 21.21
CA ALA A 117 -23.70 7.06 20.71
C ALA A 117 -23.10 6.65 19.36
N GLY A 118 -23.32 5.39 18.94
CA GLY A 118 -22.78 4.83 17.71
C GLY A 118 -21.26 4.72 17.74
N ILE A 119 -20.67 4.34 18.88
CA ILE A 119 -19.21 4.26 19.06
C ILE A 119 -18.78 2.91 19.63
N HIS A 120 -17.52 2.55 19.40
CA HIS A 120 -16.89 1.36 19.95
C HIS A 120 -15.89 1.68 21.07
N HIS A 121 -15.74 0.74 22.00
CA HIS A 121 -14.72 0.74 23.05
C HIS A 121 -13.99 -0.59 23.10
N TYR A 122 -12.69 -0.55 23.44
CA TYR A 122 -11.83 -1.72 23.47
C TYR A 122 -11.07 -1.78 24.79
N THR A 123 -11.13 -2.91 25.47
CA THR A 123 -10.54 -3.04 26.80
C THR A 123 -10.07 -4.44 27.13
N THR A 124 -8.97 -4.55 27.86
CA THR A 124 -8.52 -5.79 28.51
C THR A 124 -9.17 -5.99 29.89
N ASP A 125 -9.82 -4.96 30.43
CA ASP A 125 -10.43 -5.00 31.75
C ASP A 125 -11.86 -5.57 31.69
N ALA A 126 -12.00 -6.81 32.18
CA ALA A 126 -13.29 -7.47 32.29
C ALA A 126 -14.28 -6.70 33.19
N HIS A 127 -13.80 -5.98 34.20
CA HIS A 127 -14.66 -5.17 35.05
C HIS A 127 -15.20 -3.94 34.30
N GLU A 128 -14.36 -3.24 33.54
CA GLU A 128 -14.80 -2.12 32.67
C GLU A 128 -15.88 -2.61 31.69
N LYS A 129 -15.66 -3.77 31.07
CA LYS A 129 -16.63 -4.42 30.19
C LYS A 129 -17.96 -4.67 30.89
N ASP A 130 -17.96 -5.33 32.04
CA ASP A 130 -19.18 -5.66 32.78
C ASP A 130 -19.95 -4.40 33.23
N VAL A 131 -19.23 -3.34 33.63
CA VAL A 131 -19.83 -2.04 33.99
C VAL A 131 -20.49 -1.39 32.77
N LEU A 132 -19.86 -1.41 31.61
CA LEU A 132 -20.41 -0.82 30.38
C LEU A 132 -21.62 -1.62 29.88
N THR A 133 -21.55 -2.95 29.90
CA THR A 133 -22.71 -3.81 29.57
C THR A 133 -23.88 -3.56 30.52
N GLY A 134 -23.62 -3.40 31.82
CA GLY A 134 -24.64 -3.01 32.80
C GLY A 134 -25.27 -1.63 32.54
N LYS A 135 -24.60 -0.78 31.76
CA LYS A 135 -25.08 0.54 31.30
C LYS A 135 -25.71 0.50 29.91
N GLY A 136 -25.95 -0.69 29.35
CA GLY A 136 -26.63 -0.87 28.07
C GLY A 136 -25.73 -0.85 26.83
N TRP A 137 -24.41 -0.99 27.01
CA TRP A 137 -23.51 -1.30 25.88
C TRP A 137 -23.65 -2.77 25.48
N ASN A 138 -23.48 -3.07 24.20
CA ASN A 138 -23.46 -4.42 23.68
C ASN A 138 -22.05 -5.00 23.81
N ASP A 139 -21.91 -6.14 24.48
CA ASP A 139 -20.69 -6.95 24.45
C ASP A 139 -20.65 -7.70 23.11
N GLU A 140 -19.73 -7.32 22.24
CA GLU A 140 -19.54 -7.97 20.93
C GLU A 140 -18.51 -9.11 21.00
N GLY A 141 -18.02 -9.41 22.20
CA GLY A 141 -17.06 -10.48 22.47
C GLY A 141 -15.61 -10.04 22.36
N ILE A 142 -14.74 -11.03 22.15
CA ILE A 142 -13.29 -10.82 22.04
C ILE A 142 -12.99 -10.39 20.61
N GLY A 143 -12.46 -9.17 20.44
CA GLY A 143 -12.00 -8.69 19.14
C GLY A 143 -10.65 -9.28 18.75
N TRP A 144 -9.71 -9.34 19.71
CA TRP A 144 -8.36 -9.91 19.58
C TRP A 144 -7.76 -10.14 20.96
N TYR A 145 -6.48 -10.54 21.02
CA TYR A 145 -5.76 -10.76 22.28
C TYR A 145 -4.54 -9.84 22.39
N SER A 146 -4.12 -9.53 23.61
CA SER A 146 -2.85 -8.85 23.89
C SER A 146 -1.69 -9.83 23.81
N ALA A 147 -0.56 -9.37 23.27
CA ALA A 147 0.74 -10.01 23.44
C ALA A 147 1.28 -9.85 24.87
N ASN A 148 2.44 -10.45 25.13
CA ASN A 148 3.15 -10.34 26.41
C ASN A 148 3.67 -8.90 26.63
N GLU A 149 3.86 -8.52 27.89
CA GLU A 149 4.25 -7.15 28.31
C GLU A 149 5.62 -6.68 27.78
N ASN A 150 6.46 -7.60 27.29
CA ASN A 150 7.75 -7.28 26.67
C ASN A 150 7.62 -6.91 25.18
N ALA A 151 6.41 -6.96 24.60
CA ALA A 151 6.16 -6.63 23.21
C ALA A 151 5.86 -5.14 23.03
N THR A 152 5.32 -4.75 21.87
CA THR A 152 5.10 -3.34 21.53
C THR A 152 3.88 -2.79 22.26
N PRO A 153 3.98 -1.70 23.05
CA PRO A 153 2.81 -1.13 23.73
C PRO A 153 1.84 -0.46 22.75
N VAL A 154 0.55 -0.67 22.95
CA VAL A 154 -0.54 0.11 22.33
C VAL A 154 -1.14 1.00 23.41
N TYR A 155 -1.07 2.32 23.20
CA TYR A 155 -1.53 3.33 24.12
C TYR A 155 -3.00 3.71 23.87
N ARG A 156 -3.79 3.90 24.93
CA ARG A 156 -5.15 4.45 24.88
C ARG A 156 -5.14 5.94 25.19
N GLN A 157 -5.75 6.76 24.34
CA GLN A 157 -5.98 8.18 24.61
C GLN A 157 -7.47 8.47 24.60
N TYR A 158 -7.95 9.22 25.59
CA TYR A 158 -9.34 9.67 25.69
C TYR A 158 -9.47 11.14 25.28
N ASN A 159 -10.49 11.47 24.49
CA ASN A 159 -10.82 12.85 24.14
C ASN A 159 -11.94 13.40 25.04
N PRO A 160 -11.62 14.19 26.09
CA PRO A 160 -12.64 14.79 26.96
C PRO A 160 -13.50 15.84 26.25
N ASN A 161 -13.04 16.35 25.09
CA ASN A 161 -13.76 17.36 24.31
C ASN A 161 -14.66 16.74 23.24
N SER A 162 -14.65 15.41 23.09
CA SER A 162 -15.53 14.70 22.17
C SER A 162 -16.93 14.54 22.78
N PRO A 163 -18.02 14.91 22.08
CA PRO A 163 -19.39 14.76 22.60
C PRO A 163 -19.74 13.34 23.04
N ASN A 164 -19.10 12.33 22.42
CA ASN A 164 -19.36 10.93 22.66
C ASN A 164 -18.24 10.24 23.46
N GLY A 165 -17.20 10.97 23.88
CA GLY A 165 -16.07 10.39 24.64
C GLY A 165 -15.23 9.42 23.82
N GLN A 166 -14.69 9.90 22.70
CA GLN A 166 -13.87 9.09 21.79
C GLN A 166 -12.54 8.65 22.39
N HIS A 167 -12.09 7.48 21.93
CA HIS A 167 -10.78 6.94 22.25
C HIS A 167 -9.94 6.74 20.98
N ASN A 168 -8.62 6.87 21.14
CA ASN A 168 -7.63 6.47 20.14
C ASN A 168 -6.75 5.34 20.71
N TYR A 169 -6.36 4.41 19.85
CA TYR A 169 -5.49 3.29 20.21
C TYR A 169 -4.32 3.24 19.23
N THR A 170 -3.11 3.46 19.72
CA THR A 170 -1.93 3.55 18.85
C THR A 170 -0.68 3.04 19.52
N TRP A 171 0.17 2.34 18.77
CA TRP A 171 1.54 2.07 19.19
C TRP A 171 2.47 3.26 18.88
N ASN A 172 2.05 4.18 18.01
CA ASN A 172 2.86 5.30 17.56
C ASN A 172 2.94 6.38 18.64
N GLU A 173 4.09 6.47 19.29
CA GLU A 173 4.34 7.43 20.35
C GLU A 173 4.25 8.89 19.87
N ASN A 174 4.56 9.18 18.61
CA ASN A 174 4.41 10.52 18.06
C ASN A 174 2.92 10.90 17.90
N GLU A 175 2.08 9.98 17.46
CA GLU A 175 0.62 10.20 17.38
C GLU A 175 0.04 10.43 18.78
N LYS A 176 0.39 9.58 19.75
CA LYS A 176 0.03 9.79 21.17
C LYS A 176 0.42 11.20 21.62
N ASN A 177 1.69 11.58 21.47
CA ASN A 177 2.19 12.88 21.94
C ASN A 177 1.52 14.07 21.24
N ALA A 178 1.16 13.92 19.96
CA ALA A 178 0.40 14.92 19.22
C ALA A 178 -1.03 15.08 19.78
N LEU A 179 -1.72 13.97 20.08
CA LEU A 179 -3.06 13.99 20.70
C LEU A 179 -3.03 14.61 22.10
N LEU A 180 -2.04 14.29 22.92
CA LEU A 180 -1.87 14.91 24.24
C LEU A 180 -1.65 16.42 24.12
N SER A 181 -0.86 16.86 23.14
CA SER A 181 -0.67 18.28 22.85
C SER A 181 -1.95 18.96 22.37
N ALA A 182 -2.87 18.21 21.75
CA ALA A 182 -4.19 18.65 21.34
C ALA A 182 -5.25 18.57 22.47
N GLY A 183 -4.85 18.23 23.71
CA GLY A 183 -5.72 18.21 24.89
C GLY A 183 -6.41 16.87 25.16
N TRP A 184 -6.01 15.79 24.48
CA TRP A 184 -6.44 14.44 24.84
C TRP A 184 -5.74 13.99 26.13
N GLN A 185 -6.33 13.03 26.82
CA GLN A 185 -5.80 12.46 28.05
C GLN A 185 -5.19 11.09 27.77
N ASN A 186 -3.99 10.85 28.31
CA ASN A 186 -3.37 9.53 28.24
C ASN A 186 -3.99 8.61 29.30
N GLU A 187 -4.46 7.44 28.87
CA GLU A 187 -4.98 6.40 29.77
C GLU A 187 -4.02 5.22 29.93
N ASN A 188 -2.75 5.42 29.58
CA ASN A 188 -1.65 4.45 29.64
C ASN A 188 -1.75 3.35 28.57
N ILE A 189 -1.06 2.24 28.80
CA ILE A 189 -1.01 1.09 27.90
C ILE A 189 -2.34 0.35 27.99
N ALA A 190 -2.99 0.18 26.85
CA ALA A 190 -4.24 -0.56 26.71
C ALA A 190 -3.96 -2.08 26.63
N TRP A 191 -2.98 -2.45 25.83
CA TRP A 191 -2.48 -3.81 25.60
C TRP A 191 -1.14 -3.76 24.85
N TYR A 192 -0.61 -4.92 24.50
CA TYR A 192 0.61 -5.08 23.72
C TYR A 192 0.33 -5.72 22.36
N ALA A 193 0.89 -5.14 21.30
CA ALA A 193 0.92 -5.70 19.96
C ALA A 193 2.08 -6.70 19.81
N ALA A 194 1.86 -7.76 19.02
CA ALA A 194 2.90 -8.71 18.64
C ALA A 194 3.96 -8.07 17.74
N SER A 195 3.54 -7.18 16.84
CA SER A 195 4.41 -6.30 16.04
C SER A 195 3.68 -5.01 15.65
N THR A 196 4.43 -3.97 15.30
CA THR A 196 3.86 -2.68 14.84
C THR A 196 3.37 -2.79 13.39
N GLY A 197 2.43 -1.94 13.00
CA GLY A 197 2.00 -1.81 11.60
C GLY A 197 3.12 -1.36 10.63
N SER A 198 4.20 -0.78 11.13
CA SER A 198 5.40 -0.41 10.36
C SER A 198 6.45 -1.52 10.27
N ASP A 199 6.46 -2.46 11.21
CA ASP A 199 7.31 -3.66 11.21
C ASP A 199 6.67 -4.81 10.41
N ILE A 200 5.52 -4.54 9.80
CA ILE A 200 4.91 -5.43 8.82
C ILE A 200 5.73 -5.37 7.53
N SER A 201 6.75 -6.22 7.47
CA SER A 201 7.12 -6.91 6.23
C SER A 201 6.23 -8.14 6.00
N VAL A 202 5.00 -8.16 6.54
CA VAL A 202 4.20 -9.38 6.75
C VAL A 202 2.94 -9.36 5.87
N ASP A 203 2.85 -10.37 5.01
CA ASP A 203 1.63 -10.94 4.42
C ASP A 203 0.41 -10.01 4.32
N ILE A 204 0.52 -8.99 3.48
CA ILE A 204 -0.66 -8.49 2.76
C ILE A 204 -1.26 -9.58 1.85
N ASP A 205 -0.49 -10.64 1.61
CA ASP A 205 -0.75 -11.73 0.70
C ASP A 205 -1.67 -12.84 1.26
N ASP A 206 -1.87 -12.93 2.58
CA ASP A 206 -2.75 -13.97 3.17
C ASP A 206 -4.21 -13.54 3.33
N TYR A 207 -4.51 -12.24 3.42
CA TYR A 207 -5.84 -11.82 3.86
C TYR A 207 -6.62 -10.94 2.86
N LEU A 208 -5.93 -10.28 1.92
CA LEU A 208 -6.58 -9.71 0.72
C LEU A 208 -6.85 -10.77 -0.36
N SER A 209 -6.33 -11.98 -0.18
CA SER A 209 -6.51 -13.19 -0.99
C SER A 209 -7.71 -14.06 -0.58
N ARG A 210 -8.69 -13.51 0.15
CA ARG A 210 -9.92 -14.27 0.52
C ARG A 210 -11.09 -14.06 -0.44
N ASN A 211 -11.10 -12.99 -1.25
CA ASN A 211 -12.05 -12.76 -2.34
C ASN A 211 -11.36 -12.21 -3.61
N ALA A 212 -10.04 -12.38 -3.73
CA ALA A 212 -9.26 -11.85 -4.84
C ALA A 212 -8.95 -12.92 -5.87
N TYR A 213 -9.28 -12.62 -7.13
CA TYR A 213 -8.78 -13.41 -8.23
C TYR A 213 -7.25 -13.33 -8.34
N GLY A 214 -6.63 -12.18 -8.04
CA GLY A 214 -5.18 -12.08 -8.01
C GLY A 214 -4.67 -10.83 -7.32
N THR A 215 -3.49 -10.93 -6.73
CA THR A 215 -2.75 -9.81 -6.12
C THR A 215 -1.31 -9.82 -6.61
N LEU A 216 -0.79 -8.63 -6.88
CA LEU A 216 0.63 -8.36 -7.11
C LEU A 216 1.06 -7.21 -6.22
N SER A 217 2.09 -7.43 -5.42
CA SER A 217 2.67 -6.45 -4.49
C SER A 217 4.19 -6.47 -4.54
N GLY A 218 4.81 -5.42 -4.02
CA GLY A 218 6.26 -5.36 -3.79
C GLY A 218 6.75 -3.95 -3.50
N ASP A 219 8.01 -3.88 -3.09
CA ASP A 219 8.70 -2.62 -2.81
C ASP A 219 9.32 -2.08 -4.10
N VAL A 220 8.87 -0.90 -4.52
CA VAL A 220 9.25 -0.29 -5.79
C VAL A 220 10.01 1.00 -5.53
N THR A 221 11.23 1.08 -6.06
CA THR A 221 12.07 2.29 -6.04
C THR A 221 12.31 2.75 -7.46
N LEU A 222 11.98 4.01 -7.75
CA LEU A 222 12.25 4.62 -9.06
C LEU A 222 13.39 5.62 -8.95
N VAL A 223 14.50 5.34 -9.62
CA VAL A 223 15.59 6.30 -9.87
C VAL A 223 15.73 6.45 -11.39
N GLY A 224 16.21 7.60 -11.83
CA GLY A 224 16.40 7.87 -13.25
C GLY A 224 16.86 9.30 -13.51
N SER A 225 17.06 9.61 -14.78
CA SER A 225 17.40 10.96 -15.23
C SER A 225 16.88 11.22 -16.65
N GLY A 226 16.79 12.49 -17.02
CA GLY A 226 16.29 12.91 -18.32
C GLY A 226 14.84 13.40 -18.26
N THR A 227 14.08 13.14 -19.32
CA THR A 227 12.76 13.75 -19.53
C THR A 227 11.59 12.89 -19.07
N GLY A 228 11.76 11.57 -18.94
CA GLY A 228 10.78 10.71 -18.32
C GLY A 228 11.26 9.27 -18.09
N PHE A 229 10.80 8.64 -17.03
CA PHE A 229 11.09 7.24 -16.68
C PHE A 229 10.03 6.69 -15.71
N HIS A 230 9.82 5.37 -15.67
CA HIS A 230 8.85 4.75 -14.75
C HIS A 230 9.29 3.38 -14.21
N ALA A 231 8.63 2.96 -13.14
CA ALA A 231 8.69 1.61 -12.57
C ALA A 231 7.28 1.16 -12.18
N LYS A 232 6.79 0.07 -12.78
CA LYS A 232 5.41 -0.39 -12.63
C LYS A 232 5.30 -1.89 -12.37
N LEU A 233 4.36 -2.24 -11.51
CA LEU A 233 3.78 -3.58 -11.41
C LEU A 233 2.76 -3.75 -12.54
N VAL A 234 2.64 -4.94 -13.12
CA VAL A 234 1.75 -5.19 -14.26
C VAL A 234 0.96 -6.48 -14.06
N MET A 235 -0.33 -6.42 -14.36
CA MET A 235 -1.25 -7.56 -14.37
C MET A 235 -2.02 -7.59 -15.69
N HIS A 236 -2.02 -8.74 -16.36
CA HIS A 236 -2.81 -8.96 -17.58
C HIS A 236 -3.23 -10.42 -17.70
N CYS A 237 -3.95 -10.77 -18.77
CA CYS A 237 -4.25 -12.16 -19.10
C CYS A 237 -4.16 -12.41 -20.60
N ASN A 238 -3.82 -13.64 -20.99
CA ASN A 238 -3.73 -14.04 -22.39
C ASN A 238 -5.10 -14.49 -22.92
N GLN A 239 -6.11 -13.62 -22.82
CA GLN A 239 -7.48 -13.87 -23.29
C GLN A 239 -7.96 -12.71 -24.18
N PRO A 240 -8.69 -13.01 -25.27
CA PRO A 240 -9.26 -11.95 -26.11
C PRO A 240 -10.19 -11.04 -25.30
N ASN A 241 -10.23 -9.76 -25.68
CA ASN A 241 -11.12 -8.76 -25.10
C ASN A 241 -10.92 -8.53 -23.58
N THR A 242 -9.69 -8.65 -23.08
CA THR A 242 -9.34 -8.38 -21.68
C THR A 242 -8.39 -7.19 -21.57
N ASP A 243 -8.31 -6.65 -20.35
CA ASP A 243 -7.46 -5.51 -20.04
C ASP A 243 -6.02 -5.93 -19.73
N THR A 244 -5.08 -5.02 -19.96
CA THR A 244 -3.73 -5.04 -19.38
C THR A 244 -3.59 -3.83 -18.47
N ILE A 245 -3.17 -4.04 -17.23
CA ILE A 245 -3.10 -2.98 -16.23
C ILE A 245 -1.69 -2.89 -15.68
N SER A 246 -1.16 -1.67 -15.63
CA SER A 246 0.06 -1.35 -14.91
C SER A 246 -0.23 -0.36 -13.77
N PHE A 247 0.49 -0.48 -12.66
CA PHE A 247 0.43 0.45 -11.52
C PHE A 247 1.83 0.68 -10.99
N GLY A 248 2.23 1.95 -10.87
CA GLY A 248 3.59 2.25 -10.46
C GLY A 248 3.85 3.73 -10.23
N VAL A 249 5.14 4.06 -10.17
CA VAL A 249 5.62 5.43 -10.10
C VAL A 249 6.13 5.84 -11.47
N GLN A 250 5.79 7.06 -11.91
CA GLN A 250 6.33 7.64 -13.14
C GLN A 250 6.81 9.06 -12.87
N TYR A 251 7.97 9.39 -13.44
CA TYR A 251 8.46 10.75 -13.61
C TYR A 251 8.30 11.16 -15.08
N ASP A 252 7.73 12.33 -15.34
CA ASP A 252 7.65 12.89 -16.69
C ASP A 252 7.65 14.43 -16.69
N THR A 253 8.57 14.99 -17.47
CA THR A 253 8.70 16.43 -17.72
C THR A 253 7.72 16.95 -18.77
N ARG A 254 7.10 16.07 -19.59
CA ARG A 254 6.01 16.43 -20.51
C ARG A 254 4.78 16.78 -19.68
N MET A 255 4.78 18.01 -19.20
CA MET A 255 3.65 18.63 -18.53
C MET A 255 2.47 18.63 -19.49
N ASP A 256 1.58 17.65 -19.35
CA ASP A 256 0.23 17.79 -19.84
C ASP A 256 -0.52 18.65 -18.80
N PRO A 257 -0.90 19.90 -19.15
CA PRO A 257 -1.56 20.82 -18.23
C PRO A 257 -2.96 20.35 -17.82
N THR A 258 -3.48 19.26 -18.41
CA THR A 258 -4.76 18.63 -18.02
C THR A 258 -4.58 17.55 -16.94
N LYS A 259 -3.34 17.23 -16.54
CA LYS A 259 -3.03 16.19 -15.54
C LYS A 259 -2.80 16.81 -14.13
N PRO A 260 -3.18 16.13 -13.04
CA PRO A 260 -2.81 16.51 -11.67
C PRO A 260 -1.29 16.41 -11.50
N GLN A 261 -0.62 17.51 -11.12
CA GLN A 261 0.85 17.58 -11.07
C GLN A 261 1.31 18.46 -9.91
N VAL A 262 1.77 17.84 -8.83
CA VAL A 262 2.72 18.46 -7.91
C VAL A 262 4.00 17.64 -8.02
N ASN A 263 5.01 18.18 -8.71
CA ASN A 263 6.40 17.69 -8.74
C ASN A 263 6.84 16.69 -9.84
N HIS A 264 6.16 16.64 -11.02
CA HIS A 264 6.51 15.78 -12.17
C HIS A 264 6.51 14.25 -11.93
N THR A 265 6.36 13.83 -10.67
CA THR A 265 6.33 12.44 -10.23
C THR A 265 4.90 12.12 -9.80
N THR A 266 4.41 10.94 -10.15
CA THR A 266 3.02 10.54 -9.87
C THR A 266 2.92 9.04 -9.65
N PHE A 267 1.95 8.61 -8.84
CA PHE A 267 1.47 7.24 -8.98
C PHE A 267 0.55 7.18 -10.20
N LEU A 268 0.77 6.19 -11.06
CA LEU A 268 0.08 6.07 -12.33
C LEU A 268 -0.52 4.67 -12.46
N ILE A 269 -1.79 4.61 -12.83
CA ILE A 269 -2.42 3.40 -13.36
C ILE A 269 -2.61 3.58 -14.87
N GLU A 270 -2.18 2.60 -15.65
CA GLU A 270 -2.48 2.53 -17.08
C GLU A 270 -3.31 1.29 -17.34
N GLN A 271 -4.48 1.48 -17.93
CA GLN A 271 -5.39 0.42 -18.32
C GLN A 271 -5.49 0.40 -19.84
N ALA A 272 -4.81 -0.54 -20.46
CA ALA A 272 -4.96 -0.85 -21.87
C ALA A 272 -6.12 -1.82 -22.06
N THR A 273 -7.23 -1.31 -22.58
CA THR A 273 -8.40 -2.10 -22.97
C THR A 273 -8.27 -2.53 -24.44
N PRO A 274 -9.10 -3.46 -24.92
CA PRO A 274 -9.10 -3.88 -26.34
C PRO A 274 -9.39 -2.75 -27.34
N ARG A 275 -9.92 -1.60 -26.90
CA ARG A 275 -10.37 -0.50 -27.77
C ARG A 275 -9.72 0.84 -27.47
N SER A 276 -9.06 1.00 -26.33
CA SER A 276 -8.47 2.27 -25.88
C SER A 276 -7.53 2.08 -24.69
N ALA A 277 -6.63 3.03 -24.46
CA ALA A 277 -5.88 3.15 -23.21
C ALA A 277 -6.50 4.23 -22.32
N GLN A 278 -6.55 3.97 -21.02
CA GLN A 278 -6.99 4.90 -19.97
C GLN A 278 -5.85 5.09 -18.97
N TYR A 279 -5.69 6.32 -18.47
CA TYR A 279 -4.60 6.70 -17.58
C TYR A 279 -5.15 7.43 -16.37
N TYR A 280 -4.73 6.99 -15.17
CA TYR A 280 -5.17 7.57 -13.90
C TYR A 280 -3.97 8.05 -13.11
N TYR A 281 -3.91 9.36 -12.88
CA TYR A 281 -2.79 10.04 -12.25
C TYR A 281 -3.14 10.41 -10.82
N PHE A 282 -2.23 10.14 -9.89
CA PHE A 282 -2.40 10.45 -8.48
C PHE A 282 -1.19 11.20 -7.95
N ASP A 283 -1.44 12.35 -7.33
CA ASP A 283 -0.45 13.10 -6.56
C ASP A 283 -0.25 12.54 -5.13
N GLY A 284 -1.06 11.53 -4.78
CA GLY A 284 -1.07 10.84 -3.49
C GLY A 284 -1.57 11.70 -2.31
N SER A 285 -2.15 12.88 -2.57
CA SER A 285 -2.76 13.72 -1.54
C SER A 285 -3.89 13.02 -0.78
N SER A 286 -4.68 12.17 -1.45
CA SER A 286 -5.76 11.38 -0.86
C SER A 286 -5.29 10.39 0.21
N ILE A 287 -4.01 10.00 0.16
CA ILE A 287 -3.38 9.07 1.10
C ILE A 287 -2.28 9.73 1.93
N GLY A 288 -2.10 11.05 1.81
CA GLY A 288 -1.05 11.79 2.52
C GLY A 288 0.38 11.34 2.19
N ILE A 289 0.63 10.86 0.96
CA ILE A 289 1.94 10.40 0.50
C ILE A 289 2.25 11.12 -0.83
N THR A 290 3.27 11.97 -0.85
CA THR A 290 3.73 12.59 -2.10
C THR A 290 4.72 11.66 -2.82
N PRO A 291 4.50 11.35 -4.12
CA PRO A 291 5.42 10.54 -4.91
C PRO A 291 6.70 11.33 -5.23
N GLU A 292 7.85 10.70 -5.02
CA GLU A 292 9.18 11.29 -5.21
C GLU A 292 10.14 10.25 -5.82
N VAL A 293 10.98 10.70 -6.76
CA VAL A 293 12.10 9.89 -7.29
C VAL A 293 13.09 9.59 -6.16
N GLY A 294 13.58 8.35 -6.10
CA GLY A 294 14.52 7.87 -5.08
C GLY A 294 13.88 7.42 -3.76
N LYS A 295 12.56 7.51 -3.63
CA LYS A 295 11.82 6.89 -2.52
C LYS A 295 11.36 5.49 -2.89
N THR A 296 11.34 4.61 -1.89
CA THR A 296 10.76 3.26 -2.00
C THR A 296 9.31 3.29 -1.52
N TYR A 297 8.43 2.68 -2.30
CA TYR A 297 7.02 2.52 -1.96
C TYR A 297 6.63 1.05 -2.00
N HIS A 298 5.92 0.58 -0.98
CA HIS A 298 5.24 -0.71 -1.07
C HIS A 298 3.98 -0.53 -1.92
N LEU A 299 4.02 -1.03 -3.15
CA LEU A 299 2.90 -0.95 -4.08
C LEU A 299 2.14 -2.27 -4.09
N GLN A 300 0.82 -2.19 -4.20
CA GLN A 300 -0.03 -3.37 -4.34
C GLN A 300 -1.20 -3.08 -5.28
N MET A 301 -1.52 -4.09 -6.11
CA MET A 301 -2.74 -4.17 -6.88
C MET A 301 -3.46 -5.49 -6.59
N THR A 302 -4.78 -5.42 -6.34
CA THR A 302 -5.61 -6.60 -6.05
C THR A 302 -6.88 -6.56 -6.89
N TRP A 303 -7.10 -7.60 -7.69
CA TRP A 303 -8.33 -7.78 -8.48
C TRP A 303 -9.30 -8.70 -7.75
N SER A 304 -10.51 -8.20 -7.48
CA SER A 304 -11.52 -8.84 -6.63
C SER A 304 -12.75 -9.31 -7.41
N GLN A 305 -13.56 -10.17 -6.77
CA GLN A 305 -14.76 -10.77 -7.36
C GLN A 305 -15.84 -9.79 -7.84
N ASP A 306 -15.84 -8.58 -7.29
CA ASP A 306 -16.71 -7.46 -7.70
C ASP A 306 -16.26 -6.77 -9.00
N GLY A 307 -15.21 -7.29 -9.65
CA GLY A 307 -14.67 -6.76 -10.90
C GLY A 307 -13.80 -5.51 -10.70
N GLN A 308 -13.46 -5.16 -9.45
CA GLN A 308 -12.63 -4.01 -9.14
C GLN A 308 -11.17 -4.39 -8.97
N LEU A 309 -10.28 -3.56 -9.52
CA LEU A 309 -8.86 -3.53 -9.18
C LEU A 309 -8.62 -2.43 -8.15
N ARG A 310 -8.17 -2.83 -6.96
CA ARG A 310 -7.83 -1.92 -5.87
C ARG A 310 -6.32 -1.73 -5.81
N CYS A 311 -5.87 -0.48 -5.74
CA CYS A 311 -4.45 -0.13 -5.66
C CYS A 311 -4.12 0.50 -4.31
N TYR A 312 -2.97 0.13 -3.76
CA TYR A 312 -2.49 0.61 -2.46
C TYR A 312 -1.03 1.09 -2.57
N VAL A 313 -0.70 2.10 -1.78
CA VAL A 313 0.66 2.60 -1.59
C VAL A 313 0.97 2.63 -0.10
N ASN A 314 2.04 1.96 0.32
CA ASN A 314 2.41 1.80 1.74
C ASN A 314 1.19 1.36 2.58
N ASN A 315 0.44 0.40 2.04
CA ASN A 315 -0.75 -0.19 2.65
C ASN A 315 -1.95 0.78 2.82
N ARG A 316 -1.89 1.99 2.25
CA ARG A 316 -3.00 2.94 2.19
C ARG A 316 -3.75 2.78 0.87
N PHE A 317 -5.08 2.70 0.96
CA PHE A 317 -5.95 2.58 -0.21
C PHE A 317 -5.85 3.85 -1.06
N LEU A 318 -5.34 3.71 -2.29
CA LEU A 318 -5.20 4.83 -3.22
C LEU A 318 -6.49 5.01 -4.04
N THR A 319 -6.96 3.94 -4.66
CA THR A 319 -8.11 3.97 -5.57
C THR A 319 -8.64 2.56 -5.89
N SER A 320 -9.84 2.53 -6.49
CA SER A 320 -10.45 1.37 -7.12
C SER A 320 -10.88 1.72 -8.54
N ILE A 321 -10.59 0.85 -9.50
CA ILE A 321 -11.06 0.97 -10.89
C ILE A 321 -11.72 -0.31 -11.37
N GLY A 322 -12.73 -0.20 -12.24
CA GLY A 322 -13.33 -1.37 -12.88
C GLY A 322 -12.40 -1.92 -13.95
N VAL A 323 -12.15 -3.23 -13.92
CA VAL A 323 -11.30 -3.92 -14.90
C VAL A 323 -11.96 -5.18 -15.43
N SER A 324 -11.68 -5.51 -16.68
CA SER A 324 -12.11 -6.74 -17.33
C SER A 324 -10.94 -7.69 -17.50
N LEU A 325 -10.61 -8.41 -16.44
CA LEU A 325 -9.61 -9.49 -16.45
C LEU A 325 -10.30 -10.85 -16.50
N SER A 326 -9.52 -11.86 -16.88
CA SER A 326 -9.96 -13.26 -16.89
C SER A 326 -8.84 -14.15 -16.34
N PRO A 327 -9.15 -15.17 -15.53
CA PRO A 327 -8.22 -16.27 -15.31
C PRO A 327 -7.83 -16.86 -16.68
N THR A 328 -6.60 -16.79 -17.18
CA THR A 328 -5.32 -16.88 -16.49
C THR A 328 -4.56 -15.56 -16.35
N LEU A 329 -4.14 -15.22 -15.12
CA LEU A 329 -3.41 -13.98 -14.83
C LEU A 329 -1.90 -14.14 -15.08
N ILE A 330 -1.31 -13.07 -15.62
CA ILE A 330 0.10 -12.89 -15.87
C ILE A 330 0.55 -11.66 -15.07
N PHE A 331 1.58 -11.85 -14.25
CA PHE A 331 2.19 -10.80 -13.43
C PHE A 331 3.56 -10.45 -13.99
N GLN A 332 3.84 -9.15 -14.10
CA GLN A 332 5.12 -8.64 -14.59
C GLN A 332 5.54 -7.40 -13.80
N VAL A 333 6.80 -7.01 -14.00
CA VAL A 333 7.27 -5.67 -13.70
C VAL A 333 7.74 -5.01 -15.00
N GLU A 334 7.62 -3.69 -15.05
CA GLU A 334 7.96 -2.86 -16.20
C GLU A 334 8.81 -1.67 -15.77
N GLY A 335 9.92 -1.44 -16.47
CA GLY A 335 10.66 -0.19 -16.39
C GLY A 335 10.95 0.35 -17.79
N SER A 336 10.85 1.67 -17.93
CA SER A 336 11.09 2.35 -19.20
C SER A 336 11.70 3.74 -18.99
N ALA A 337 12.37 4.22 -20.03
CA ALA A 337 12.88 5.58 -20.15
C ALA A 337 12.36 6.18 -21.46
N ARG A 338 11.88 7.42 -21.39
CA ARG A 338 10.96 8.01 -22.38
C ARG A 338 11.60 8.27 -23.74
N LEU A 339 12.71 9.00 -23.76
CA LEU A 339 13.40 9.41 -24.97
C LEU A 339 14.81 8.83 -25.02
N ASN A 340 15.40 8.83 -26.22
CA ASN A 340 16.82 8.55 -26.39
C ASN A 340 17.67 9.38 -25.42
N GLY A 341 18.52 8.72 -24.63
CA GLY A 341 19.37 9.35 -23.63
C GLY A 341 18.74 9.47 -22.24
N ASP A 342 17.43 9.26 -22.09
CA ASP A 342 16.81 9.15 -20.77
C ASP A 342 17.24 7.84 -20.10
N HIS A 343 17.38 7.88 -18.78
CA HIS A 343 17.90 6.78 -17.98
C HIS A 343 16.90 6.35 -16.91
N VAL A 344 16.76 5.04 -16.74
CA VAL A 344 15.98 4.43 -15.65
C VAL A 344 16.85 3.46 -14.86
N ASP A 345 16.66 3.50 -13.55
CA ASP A 345 17.22 2.58 -12.56
C ASP A 345 16.10 2.26 -11.56
N ALA A 346 15.29 1.26 -11.92
CA ALA A 346 14.11 0.84 -11.19
C ALA A 346 14.39 -0.46 -10.43
N GLN A 347 14.12 -0.46 -9.13
CA GLN A 347 14.25 -1.64 -8.28
C GLN A 347 12.86 -2.13 -7.87
N PHE A 348 12.66 -3.44 -7.96
CA PHE A 348 11.46 -4.14 -7.54
C PHE A 348 11.89 -5.23 -6.55
N ASP A 349 11.71 -4.97 -5.27
CA ASP A 349 12.10 -5.87 -4.20
C ASP A 349 10.90 -6.50 -3.53
N ASN A 350 11.11 -7.66 -2.90
CA ASN A 350 10.10 -8.35 -2.12
C ASN A 350 8.78 -8.58 -2.88
N LEU A 351 8.86 -8.82 -4.20
CA LEU A 351 7.68 -9.02 -5.02
C LEU A 351 6.90 -10.25 -4.56
N VAL A 352 5.60 -10.08 -4.42
CA VAL A 352 4.68 -11.17 -4.12
C VAL A 352 3.55 -11.18 -5.15
N ALA A 353 3.32 -12.35 -5.73
CA ALA A 353 2.19 -12.59 -6.60
C ALA A 353 1.43 -13.81 -6.10
N GLY A 354 0.13 -13.66 -5.86
CA GLY A 354 -0.71 -14.71 -5.29
C GLY A 354 -2.16 -14.60 -5.73
N ASN A 355 -2.93 -15.64 -5.42
CA ASN A 355 -4.36 -15.69 -5.67
C ASN A 355 -5.09 -16.45 -4.55
N GLY A 356 -6.41 -16.25 -4.49
CA GLY A 356 -7.24 -17.02 -3.57
C GLY A 356 -8.69 -16.52 -3.51
N ILE A 357 -9.63 -17.44 -3.71
CA ILE A 357 -11.00 -17.28 -3.23
C ILE A 357 -11.12 -18.20 -2.02
N GLN A 358 -11.51 -17.66 -0.87
CA GLN A 358 -11.67 -18.42 0.37
C GLN A 358 -12.66 -19.57 0.15
N GLY A 359 -12.22 -20.80 0.44
CA GLY A 359 -13.05 -22.00 0.31
C GLY A 359 -13.05 -22.64 -1.09
N GLN A 360 -12.30 -22.09 -2.06
CA GLN A 360 -12.01 -22.76 -3.33
C GLN A 360 -10.58 -23.27 -3.34
N THR A 361 -10.36 -24.45 -3.92
CA THR A 361 -9.01 -24.87 -4.29
C THR A 361 -8.40 -23.77 -5.15
N PRO A 362 -7.20 -23.26 -4.85
CA PRO A 362 -6.57 -22.21 -5.64
C PRO A 362 -6.67 -22.57 -7.13
N ASP A 363 -7.29 -21.70 -7.92
CA ASP A 363 -7.53 -22.01 -9.32
C ASP A 363 -6.15 -22.07 -9.99
N SER A 364 -5.81 -23.24 -10.54
CA SER A 364 -4.56 -23.48 -11.25
C SER A 364 -4.37 -22.55 -12.45
N LYS A 365 -5.41 -21.81 -12.83
CA LYS A 365 -5.40 -20.75 -13.84
C LYS A 365 -4.99 -19.38 -13.30
N LEU A 366 -5.05 -19.11 -12.00
CA LEU A 366 -4.81 -17.75 -11.46
C LEU A 366 -3.32 -17.43 -11.23
N GLY A 367 -2.39 -18.24 -11.76
CA GLY A 367 -0.95 -17.99 -11.78
C GLY A 367 -0.42 -18.08 -13.21
N THR A 368 0.70 -17.41 -13.49
CA THR A 368 1.24 -17.37 -14.86
C THR A 368 1.70 -18.76 -15.31
N TYR A 369 1.59 -19.02 -16.62
CA TYR A 369 2.15 -20.18 -17.30
C TYR A 369 3.49 -19.83 -18.02
N SER A 370 4.49 -19.14 -17.40
CA SER A 370 5.90 -19.27 -17.87
C SER A 370 7.04 -19.16 -16.81
N ASN A 371 8.27 -19.72 -16.96
CA ASN A 371 9.37 -19.55 -16.00
C ASN A 371 9.66 -18.05 -15.85
N TRP A 372 10.24 -17.64 -14.72
CA TRP A 372 10.94 -16.37 -14.65
C TRP A 372 11.90 -16.25 -15.84
N SER A 373 11.56 -15.42 -16.83
CA SER A 373 12.43 -15.18 -17.97
C SER A 373 13.19 -13.88 -17.71
N ASP A 374 14.49 -14.02 -17.49
CA ASP A 374 15.49 -12.96 -17.44
C ASP A 374 16.06 -12.64 -18.84
N HIS A 375 15.60 -13.34 -19.89
CA HIS A 375 16.15 -13.25 -21.24
C HIS A 375 15.42 -12.28 -22.16
N PHE A 376 15.24 -11.04 -21.70
CA PHE A 376 14.92 -9.95 -22.60
C PHE A 376 16.02 -8.89 -22.54
N SER A 377 17.16 -9.22 -23.14
CA SER A 377 18.26 -8.28 -23.30
C SER A 377 17.95 -7.30 -24.44
N ASN A 378 18.10 -6.00 -24.14
CA ASN A 378 18.11 -4.88 -25.08
C ASN A 378 16.74 -4.45 -25.65
N PHE A 379 15.83 -3.99 -24.77
CA PHE A 379 14.68 -3.18 -25.17
C PHE A 379 15.13 -1.75 -25.39
N GLU A 380 15.73 -1.49 -26.55
CA GLU A 380 16.23 -0.15 -26.88
C GLU A 380 17.14 0.41 -25.78
N GLY A 381 18.19 -0.33 -25.40
CA GLY A 381 19.17 0.11 -24.40
C GLY A 381 18.81 -0.18 -22.94
N LEU A 382 17.62 -0.75 -22.69
CA LEU A 382 17.19 -1.16 -21.36
C LEU A 382 17.43 -2.66 -21.12
N THR A 383 17.79 -2.98 -19.88
CA THR A 383 18.05 -4.33 -19.41
C THR A 383 17.26 -4.62 -18.15
N ILE A 384 16.82 -5.86 -18.01
CA ILE A 384 16.22 -6.37 -16.79
C ILE A 384 17.09 -7.48 -16.23
N SER A 385 17.31 -7.47 -14.92
CA SER A 385 18.09 -8.49 -14.22
C SER A 385 17.35 -8.94 -12.96
N MET A 386 17.56 -10.19 -12.57
CA MET A 386 17.00 -10.74 -11.35
C MET A 386 18.10 -10.88 -10.32
N SER A 387 17.97 -10.16 -9.20
CA SER A 387 18.92 -10.22 -8.10
C SER A 387 18.56 -11.32 -7.09
N LYS A 388 17.28 -11.71 -7.02
CA LYS A 388 16.81 -12.77 -6.13
C LYS A 388 15.66 -13.56 -6.74
N GLN A 389 15.87 -14.87 -6.87
CA GLN A 389 14.81 -15.81 -7.24
C GLN A 389 13.86 -16.00 -6.03
N GLY A 390 12.58 -15.68 -6.20
CA GLY A 390 11.55 -15.88 -5.16
C GLY A 390 11.24 -17.36 -4.86
N THR A 391 10.40 -17.62 -3.86
CA THR A 391 9.96 -18.95 -3.41
C THR A 391 8.47 -19.18 -3.66
N ALA A 392 8.05 -20.39 -4.03
CA ALA A 392 6.63 -20.75 -4.21
C ALA A 392 6.17 -21.77 -3.14
N VAL A 393 4.95 -21.64 -2.61
CA VAL A 393 4.38 -22.52 -1.56
C VAL A 393 3.46 -23.58 -2.17
N GLY A 394 3.97 -24.55 -2.94
CA GLY A 394 3.15 -25.60 -3.57
C GLY A 394 3.86 -26.35 -4.71
N ALA A 395 3.39 -27.56 -5.05
CA ALA A 395 4.10 -28.66 -5.74
C ALA A 395 5.23 -28.30 -6.76
N GLY A 396 6.46 -28.19 -6.25
CA GLY A 396 7.69 -28.23 -7.03
C GLY A 396 8.18 -26.86 -7.50
N ARG A 397 9.46 -26.80 -7.90
CA ARG A 397 10.24 -25.58 -8.15
C ARG A 397 9.66 -24.62 -9.22
N TYR A 398 8.57 -24.99 -9.90
CA TYR A 398 8.01 -24.27 -11.04
C TYR A 398 6.48 -24.42 -11.20
N ARG A 399 5.72 -24.69 -10.13
CA ARG A 399 4.25 -24.65 -10.17
C ARG A 399 3.74 -24.02 -8.88
N THR A 400 3.03 -22.90 -9.00
CA THR A 400 2.28 -22.40 -7.85
C THR A 400 0.97 -23.17 -7.70
N ASN A 401 0.31 -23.59 -8.79
CA ASN A 401 -1.03 -24.20 -8.73
C ASN A 401 -2.00 -23.33 -7.90
N GLY A 402 -1.90 -22.01 -8.08
CA GLY A 402 -2.60 -21.01 -7.29
C GLY A 402 -1.95 -20.63 -5.95
N ALA A 403 -0.82 -21.23 -5.59
CA ALA A 403 -0.05 -20.79 -4.43
C ALA A 403 0.56 -19.41 -4.65
N THR A 404 0.76 -18.71 -3.54
CA THR A 404 1.50 -17.46 -3.55
C THR A 404 2.99 -17.70 -3.84
N SER A 405 3.55 -16.84 -4.68
CA SER A 405 4.98 -16.75 -4.99
C SER A 405 5.54 -15.53 -4.29
N TYR A 406 6.61 -15.71 -3.51
CA TYR A 406 7.09 -14.72 -2.55
C TYR A 406 8.52 -14.28 -2.83
N LYS A 407 8.79 -13.00 -2.56
CA LYS A 407 10.11 -12.44 -2.26
C LYS A 407 11.12 -12.51 -3.41
N ALA A 408 10.67 -12.33 -4.64
CA ALA A 408 11.57 -12.11 -5.77
C ALA A 408 12.05 -10.66 -5.83
N SER A 409 13.25 -10.46 -6.36
CA SER A 409 13.80 -9.12 -6.61
C SER A 409 14.32 -8.99 -8.04
N LEU A 410 13.94 -7.90 -8.68
CA LEU A 410 14.29 -7.56 -10.06
C LEU A 410 14.74 -6.12 -10.14
N HIS A 411 15.55 -5.86 -11.15
CA HIS A 411 16.11 -4.55 -11.43
C HIS A 411 15.96 -4.27 -12.92
N VAL A 412 15.42 -3.09 -13.25
CA VAL A 412 15.38 -2.58 -14.62
C VAL A 412 16.30 -1.38 -14.71
N GLY A 413 17.35 -1.52 -15.50
CA GLY A 413 18.38 -0.50 -15.64
C GLY A 413 18.75 -0.27 -17.10
N GLY A 414 19.00 0.98 -17.46
CA GLY A 414 19.59 1.30 -18.76
C GLY A 414 19.30 2.73 -19.20
N THR A 415 19.93 3.08 -20.33
CA THR A 415 19.69 4.35 -21.02
C THR A 415 19.00 4.02 -22.33
N SER A 416 17.86 4.67 -22.57
CA SER A 416 17.10 4.44 -23.79
C SER A 416 17.92 4.80 -25.02
N THR A 417 17.93 3.91 -26.00
CA THR A 417 18.50 4.10 -27.34
C THR A 417 17.42 4.27 -28.39
N SER A 418 16.17 4.57 -27.99
CA SER A 418 15.03 4.73 -28.90
C SER A 418 15.38 5.67 -30.07
N PRO A 419 14.86 5.42 -31.28
CA PRO A 419 15.05 6.34 -32.40
C PRO A 419 14.62 7.76 -32.07
N ALA A 420 15.27 8.75 -32.69
CA ALA A 420 14.95 10.16 -32.47
C ALA A 420 13.46 10.44 -32.81
N GLY A 421 12.77 11.13 -31.89
CA GLY A 421 11.34 11.45 -32.03
C GLY A 421 10.39 10.32 -31.62
N VAL A 422 10.92 9.17 -31.21
CA VAL A 422 10.13 8.06 -30.67
C VAL A 422 10.15 8.10 -29.14
N ASP A 423 8.98 7.97 -28.55
CA ASP A 423 8.75 7.87 -27.11
C ASP A 423 7.74 6.76 -26.79
N TRP A 424 7.51 6.53 -25.49
CA TRP A 424 6.56 5.53 -25.01
C TRP A 424 5.09 5.75 -25.43
N ASP A 425 4.72 6.93 -25.96
CA ASP A 425 3.36 7.22 -26.43
C ASP A 425 3.19 6.86 -27.93
N ASN A 426 4.28 6.90 -28.71
CA ASN A 426 4.26 6.72 -30.16
C ASN A 426 5.06 5.51 -30.67
N CYS A 427 5.56 4.68 -29.76
CA CYS A 427 6.43 3.52 -30.05
C CYS A 427 5.81 2.43 -30.91
N GLY A 428 4.47 2.38 -31.04
CA GLY A 428 3.77 1.44 -31.93
C GLY A 428 4.17 1.55 -33.42
N ALA A 429 4.90 2.60 -33.80
CA ALA A 429 5.48 2.79 -35.13
C ALA A 429 6.79 1.99 -35.38
N ILE A 430 7.40 1.36 -34.37
CA ILE A 430 8.62 0.56 -34.53
C ILE A 430 8.29 -0.94 -34.43
N GLN A 431 8.54 -1.67 -35.52
CA GLN A 431 8.66 -3.14 -35.69
C GLN A 431 8.37 -4.08 -34.49
N GLY A 432 7.21 -3.96 -33.85
CA GLY A 432 6.68 -4.96 -32.92
C GLY A 432 7.43 -5.15 -31.59
N HIS A 433 8.23 -4.18 -31.14
CA HIS A 433 8.94 -4.23 -29.85
C HIS A 433 8.47 -3.12 -28.89
N PRO A 434 8.20 -3.42 -27.60
CA PRO A 434 7.92 -2.38 -26.60
C PRO A 434 9.20 -1.59 -26.26
N LEU A 435 9.08 -0.28 -25.95
CA LEU A 435 10.18 0.55 -25.40
C LEU A 435 10.42 0.32 -23.90
N SER A 436 9.83 -0.73 -23.36
CA SER A 436 9.87 -1.04 -21.95
C SER A 436 10.52 -2.38 -21.74
N ALA A 437 11.38 -2.46 -20.74
CA ALA A 437 11.87 -3.73 -20.27
C ALA A 437 10.84 -4.37 -19.34
N LEU A 438 10.37 -5.55 -19.75
CA LEU A 438 9.37 -6.34 -19.05
C LEU A 438 9.99 -7.64 -18.56
N ALA A 439 9.74 -8.04 -17.32
CA ALA A 439 10.00 -9.42 -16.87
C ALA A 439 8.73 -10.03 -16.32
N MET A 440 8.53 -11.29 -16.68
CA MET A 440 7.48 -12.12 -16.14
C MET A 440 7.88 -12.73 -14.82
N LEU A 441 6.95 -12.75 -13.86
CA LEU A 441 7.01 -13.62 -12.68
C LEU A 441 6.52 -15.05 -13.09
N PRO A 442 6.89 -16.15 -12.41
CA PRO A 442 6.82 -17.56 -12.88
C PRO A 442 5.38 -18.08 -13.11
N ALA A 443 5.02 -19.13 -13.89
CA ALA A 443 5.57 -20.51 -14.06
C ALA A 443 5.49 -21.26 -15.47
N ASN A 444 6.54 -21.91 -16.04
CA ASN A 444 6.66 -22.46 -17.47
C ASN A 444 5.44 -23.20 -18.08
N GLY A 445 5.11 -23.17 -19.38
CA GLY A 445 5.83 -22.96 -20.65
C GLY A 445 5.23 -23.90 -21.70
#